data_AF-A0A4R3ND31-F1
#
_entry.id   AF-A0A4R3ND31-F1
#
_cell.length_a   1.000
_cell.length_b   1.000
_cell.length_c   1.000
_cell.angle_alpha   90.00
_cell.angle_beta   90.00
_cell.angle_gamma   90.00
#
_symmetry.space_group_name_H-M   'P 1'
#
loop_
_entity.id
_entity.type
_entity.pdbx_description
1 polymer ?
#
loop_
_entity_poly.entity_id
_entity_poly.type
_entity_poly.pdbx_seq_one_letter_code
_entity_poly.pdbx_strand_id
1 'polypeptide(L)'
;MKNIWMLLVALLITTGILLSYQWSLYARGDVNRAHEQPLTVMVDLEIKQDGLHITQTFDSLRKNQYHLHVPEKAKNLLCRHNEDRSCQIKNQILSAGQEQTVEFTYQMSVDDSEEFLTLQNWLIALKTEQEEPVMDVFLSIPKREKFLWFAQGQSFNKVEKDFVHFYAWKEADIGGIKLVRVPNRFPYLYEGDNLLVFSIRDFDLKDVLNQAAYKRFSEPVTIVFDPELPEKVDDTFVFVKDLKPGHLQSLLMEHELLSAFPSANDDGWIASVTAAAIFKEQGQTAFEKKMIQELRDSLTEEEMQAWMELLFRADRDQSLTEAVTSTISQVKGNRVPFFQVNHPDQPTVNPFYVISEQNLYVNGELQQLDWKPIIYHKTRYYPLGALARMLDMKLYAFENREEFVIQYQGNSYRLYVNKQSYVKNEENFGITGDIGDIVLALNGDIYISEPGLKQVFQIGIKESEGRLLFTISDN
;
A
#
# COMPACT_ATOMS: atom_id res chain seq x y z
N MET A 1 21.19 -19.41 70.77
CA MET A 1 21.20 -20.54 69.81
C MET A 1 19.83 -21.18 69.61
N LYS A 2 19.10 -21.56 70.68
CA LYS A 2 17.76 -22.19 70.57
C LYS A 2 16.73 -21.37 69.77
N ASN A 3 16.72 -20.04 69.91
CA ASN A 3 15.77 -19.16 69.21
C ASN A 3 16.09 -19.00 67.71
N ILE A 4 17.37 -19.08 67.33
CA ILE A 4 17.80 -19.03 65.92
C ILE A 4 17.43 -20.35 65.22
N TRP A 5 17.59 -21.47 65.91
CA TRP A 5 17.20 -22.78 65.39
C TRP A 5 15.68 -22.89 65.20
N MET A 6 14.90 -22.29 66.11
CA MET A 6 13.45 -22.23 66.01
C MET A 6 12.98 -21.38 64.81
N LEU A 7 13.67 -20.26 64.53
CA LEU A 7 13.41 -19.42 63.36
C LEU A 7 13.77 -20.13 62.04
N LEU A 8 14.90 -20.86 62.00
CA LEU A 8 15.31 -21.62 60.81
C LEU A 8 14.34 -22.77 60.50
N VAL A 9 13.88 -23.48 61.53
CA VAL A 9 12.88 -24.54 61.37
C VAL A 9 11.54 -23.98 60.92
N ALA A 10 11.11 -22.83 61.47
CA ALA A 10 9.89 -22.16 61.02
C ALA A 10 10.00 -21.74 59.54
N LEU A 11 11.15 -21.21 59.10
CA LEU A 11 11.38 -20.83 57.71
C LEU A 11 11.37 -22.03 56.75
N LEU A 12 11.93 -23.17 57.17
CA LEU A 12 11.95 -24.41 56.40
C LEU A 12 10.55 -25.00 56.23
N ILE A 13 9.73 -24.92 57.29
CA ILE A 13 8.35 -25.38 57.24
C ILE A 13 7.51 -24.47 56.33
N THR A 14 7.65 -23.15 56.43
CA THR A 14 6.88 -22.23 55.59
C THR A 14 7.26 -22.32 54.11
N THR A 15 8.55 -22.44 53.80
CA THR A 15 9.00 -22.69 52.42
C THR A 15 8.56 -24.06 51.91
N GLY A 16 8.61 -25.10 52.75
CA GLY A 16 8.09 -26.42 52.40
C GLY A 16 6.59 -26.41 52.10
N ILE A 17 5.79 -25.68 52.89
CA ILE A 17 4.34 -25.51 52.67
C ILE A 17 4.08 -24.70 51.39
N LEU A 18 4.83 -23.62 51.15
CA LEU A 18 4.67 -22.81 49.93
C LEU A 18 5.05 -23.60 48.67
N LEU A 19 6.15 -24.37 48.70
CA LEU A 19 6.58 -25.21 47.58
C LEU A 19 5.58 -26.35 47.33
N SER A 20 5.08 -26.99 48.38
CA SER A 20 4.07 -28.04 48.22
C SER A 20 2.70 -27.48 47.78
N TYR A 21 2.35 -26.25 48.20
CA TYR A 21 1.18 -25.55 47.71
C TYR A 21 1.33 -25.16 46.23
N GLN A 22 2.46 -24.57 45.84
CA GLN A 22 2.80 -24.28 44.43
C GLN A 22 2.81 -25.55 43.58
N TRP A 23 3.41 -26.63 44.08
CA TRP A 23 3.40 -27.92 43.41
C TRP A 23 1.99 -28.52 43.32
N SER A 24 1.16 -28.39 44.35
CA SER A 24 -0.22 -28.87 44.30
C SER A 24 -1.09 -28.00 43.39
N LEU A 25 -0.82 -26.70 43.29
CA LEU A 25 -1.46 -25.79 42.34
C LEU A 25 -1.02 -26.07 40.92
N TYR A 26 0.24 -26.47 40.70
CA TYR A 26 0.72 -26.95 39.40
C TYR A 26 0.07 -28.30 39.05
N ALA A 27 0.10 -29.26 39.98
CA ALA A 27 -0.44 -30.62 39.79
C ALA A 27 -1.98 -30.68 39.74
N ARG A 28 -2.70 -29.77 40.41
CA ARG A 28 -4.17 -29.63 40.34
C ARG A 28 -4.62 -28.56 39.36
N GLY A 29 -3.70 -27.71 38.90
CA GLY A 29 -3.93 -26.64 37.93
C GLY A 29 -4.27 -27.13 36.53
N ASP A 30 -4.32 -28.45 36.34
CA ASP A 30 -4.49 -29.10 35.04
C ASP A 30 -5.63 -30.12 34.99
N VAL A 31 -6.66 -29.97 35.84
CA VAL A 31 -7.85 -30.85 35.78
C VAL A 31 -9.14 -30.09 35.47
N ASN A 32 -9.17 -28.76 35.65
CA ASN A 32 -10.38 -27.95 35.40
C ASN A 32 -10.16 -26.71 34.49
N ARG A 33 -9.01 -26.61 33.81
CA ARG A 33 -8.83 -25.74 32.63
C ARG A 33 -8.74 -26.59 31.36
N ALA A 34 -9.76 -27.38 31.10
CA ALA A 34 -10.07 -27.84 29.74
C ALA A 34 -10.68 -26.66 28.93
N HIS A 35 -10.01 -25.52 28.93
CA HIS A 35 -10.17 -24.48 27.92
C HIS A 35 -8.90 -24.56 27.10
N GLU A 36 -9.02 -25.31 26.00
CA GLU A 36 -8.23 -25.16 24.78
C GLU A 36 -6.80 -24.63 24.97
N GLN A 37 -5.83 -25.52 25.20
CA GLN A 37 -4.44 -25.15 25.01
C GLN A 37 -4.26 -24.65 23.56
N PRO A 38 -3.67 -23.46 23.36
CA PRO A 38 -3.39 -22.94 22.03
C PRO A 38 -2.33 -23.82 21.33
N LEU A 39 -2.42 -23.91 20.01
CA LEU A 39 -1.43 -24.60 19.19
C LEU A 39 -0.09 -23.88 19.36
N THR A 40 0.96 -24.60 19.76
CA THR A 40 2.29 -23.99 19.95
C THR A 40 3.17 -24.33 18.77
N VAL A 41 3.88 -23.33 18.23
CA VAL A 41 4.80 -23.48 17.11
C VAL A 41 6.18 -23.03 17.56
N MET A 42 7.13 -23.94 17.59
CA MET A 42 8.53 -23.63 17.84
C MET A 42 9.30 -23.66 16.54
N VAL A 43 10.06 -22.61 16.27
CA VAL A 43 10.89 -22.46 15.08
C VAL A 43 12.33 -22.23 15.52
N ASP A 44 13.20 -23.15 15.15
CA ASP A 44 14.64 -23.03 15.33
C ASP A 44 15.30 -22.82 13.97
N LEU A 45 16.02 -21.71 13.85
CA LEU A 45 16.78 -21.36 12.65
C LEU A 45 18.26 -21.72 12.85
N GLU A 46 18.82 -22.51 11.94
CA GLU A 46 20.27 -22.69 11.83
C GLU A 46 20.76 -22.10 10.50
N ILE A 47 21.78 -21.25 10.57
CA ILE A 47 22.40 -20.65 9.39
C ILE A 47 23.65 -21.47 9.05
N LYS A 48 23.72 -22.00 7.83
CA LYS A 48 24.87 -22.76 7.32
C LYS A 48 25.28 -22.24 5.95
N GLN A 49 26.43 -22.69 5.45
CA GLN A 49 26.99 -22.25 4.16
C GLN A 49 26.08 -22.54 2.96
N ASP A 50 25.21 -23.54 3.05
CA ASP A 50 24.28 -23.96 2.01
C ASP A 50 22.88 -23.32 2.13
N GLY A 51 22.68 -22.44 3.12
CA GLY A 51 21.46 -21.66 3.33
C GLY A 51 20.89 -21.78 4.74
N LEU A 52 19.58 -21.57 4.86
CA LEU A 52 18.83 -21.68 6.11
C LEU A 52 18.34 -23.11 6.31
N HIS A 53 18.60 -23.66 7.49
CA HIS A 53 18.06 -24.93 7.94
C HIS A 53 17.02 -24.62 9.00
N ILE A 54 15.76 -24.94 8.70
CA ILE A 54 14.63 -24.60 9.56
C ILE A 54 14.08 -25.88 10.17
N THR A 55 13.93 -25.87 11.49
CA THR A 55 13.20 -26.88 12.25
C THR A 55 11.95 -26.22 12.82
N GLN A 56 10.79 -26.72 12.42
CA GLN A 56 9.49 -26.19 12.83
C GLN A 56 8.69 -27.30 13.52
N THR A 57 8.39 -27.10 14.81
CA THR A 57 7.69 -28.07 15.65
C THR A 57 6.33 -27.52 16.01
N PHE A 58 5.29 -28.23 15.60
CA PHE A 58 3.90 -28.00 16.01
C PHE A 58 3.58 -28.90 17.18
N ASP A 59 3.22 -28.31 18.31
CA ASP A 59 2.90 -29.04 19.54
C ASP A 59 1.43 -28.87 19.93
N SER A 60 0.86 -29.90 20.56
CA SER A 60 -0.56 -29.97 20.91
C SER A 60 -1.52 -29.91 19.71
N LEU A 61 -1.17 -30.56 18.59
CA LEU A 61 -2.09 -30.71 17.45
C LEU A 61 -3.35 -31.50 17.86
N ARG A 62 -4.50 -31.01 17.44
CA ARG A 62 -5.80 -31.69 17.69
C ARG A 62 -6.01 -32.76 16.63
N LYS A 63 -6.92 -33.69 16.93
CA LYS A 63 -7.34 -34.70 15.97
C LYS A 63 -8.11 -34.03 14.82
N ASN A 64 -7.42 -33.71 13.73
CA ASN A 64 -7.99 -33.12 12.54
C ASN A 64 -7.15 -33.44 11.29
N GLN A 65 -7.67 -33.09 10.12
CA GLN A 65 -6.92 -33.02 8.88
C GLN A 65 -6.46 -31.57 8.67
N TYR A 66 -5.16 -31.41 8.44
CA TYR A 66 -4.55 -30.11 8.21
C TYR A 66 -4.01 -30.03 6.79
N HIS A 67 -4.38 -28.97 6.08
CA HIS A 67 -3.77 -28.63 4.80
C HIS A 67 -2.45 -27.92 5.06
N LEU A 68 -1.37 -28.51 4.58
CA LEU A 68 -0.02 -27.95 4.66
C LEU A 68 0.18 -27.00 3.49
N HIS A 69 0.52 -25.75 3.79
CA HIS A 69 1.11 -24.85 2.80
C HIS A 69 2.62 -24.85 3.00
N VAL A 70 3.33 -25.57 2.13
CA VAL A 70 4.79 -25.69 2.18
C VAL A 70 5.42 -24.57 1.36
N PRO A 71 6.43 -23.85 1.88
CA PRO A 71 7.15 -22.82 1.14
C PRO A 71 7.69 -23.35 -0.20
N GLU A 72 7.46 -22.63 -1.30
CA GLU A 72 7.87 -23.08 -2.65
C GLU A 72 9.38 -23.34 -2.77
N LYS A 73 10.19 -22.57 -2.03
CA LYS A 73 11.66 -22.68 -2.03
C LYS A 73 12.19 -23.73 -1.06
N ALA A 74 11.33 -24.41 -0.29
CA ALA A 74 11.76 -25.43 0.67
C ALA A 74 12.25 -26.69 -0.06
N LYS A 75 13.43 -27.17 0.32
CA LYS A 75 14.06 -28.39 -0.15
C LYS A 75 14.27 -29.36 1.00
N ASN A 76 14.41 -30.64 0.68
CA ASN A 76 14.74 -31.70 1.64
C ASN A 76 13.78 -31.75 2.84
N LEU A 77 12.48 -31.54 2.60
CA LEU A 77 11.46 -31.58 3.64
C LEU A 77 11.38 -32.97 4.26
N LEU A 78 11.64 -33.04 5.57
CA LEU A 78 11.47 -34.21 6.41
C LEU A 78 10.38 -33.90 7.43
N CYS A 79 9.52 -34.89 7.70
CA CYS A 79 8.49 -34.79 8.73
C CYS A 79 8.60 -35.97 9.69
N ARG A 80 8.61 -35.66 10.99
CA ARG A 80 8.67 -36.61 12.10
C ARG A 80 7.52 -36.38 13.07
N HIS A 81 7.06 -37.48 13.65
CA HIS A 81 6.01 -37.52 14.66
C HIS A 81 6.58 -38.11 15.95
N ASN A 82 6.40 -37.40 17.07
CA ASN A 82 6.93 -37.77 18.40
C ASN A 82 8.37 -38.32 18.31
N GLU A 83 9.26 -37.50 17.74
CA GLU A 83 10.71 -37.69 17.60
C GLU A 83 11.22 -38.88 16.74
N ASP A 84 10.42 -39.90 16.40
CA ASP A 84 10.96 -41.12 15.75
C ASP A 84 10.15 -41.74 14.59
N ARG A 85 8.90 -41.30 14.32
CA ARG A 85 8.08 -41.89 13.22
C ARG A 85 7.93 -40.92 12.05
N SER A 86 8.17 -41.39 10.82
CA SER A 86 7.90 -40.60 9.63
C SER A 86 6.39 -40.30 9.49
N CYS A 87 6.05 -39.04 9.20
CA CYS A 87 4.66 -38.61 9.01
C CYS A 87 4.06 -39.19 7.73
N GLN A 88 2.75 -39.49 7.74
CA GLN A 88 2.01 -39.82 6.53
C GLN A 88 1.40 -38.56 5.92
N ILE A 89 2.15 -37.89 5.03
CA ILE A 89 1.65 -36.76 4.25
C ILE A 89 1.13 -37.30 2.92
N LYS A 90 -0.16 -37.09 2.62
CA LYS A 90 -0.77 -37.43 1.31
C LYS A 90 -1.39 -36.19 0.71
N ASN A 91 -0.99 -35.82 -0.50
CA ASN A 91 -1.50 -34.63 -1.20
C ASN A 91 -1.47 -33.36 -0.32
N GLN A 92 -0.37 -33.13 0.41
CA GLN A 92 -0.21 -32.00 1.35
C GLN A 92 -1.19 -32.00 2.55
N ILE A 93 -1.84 -33.13 2.82
CA ILE A 93 -2.71 -33.28 3.99
C ILE A 93 -1.95 -34.05 5.08
N LEU A 94 -1.84 -33.43 6.25
CA LEU A 94 -1.37 -34.04 7.49
C LEU A 94 -2.59 -34.55 8.29
N SER A 95 -2.59 -35.84 8.62
CA SER A 95 -3.57 -36.40 9.55
C SER A 95 -2.94 -36.47 10.93
N ALA A 96 -3.34 -35.55 11.82
CA ALA A 96 -2.90 -35.57 13.22
C ALA A 96 -3.95 -36.26 14.10
N GLY A 97 -3.47 -37.03 15.07
CA GLY A 97 -4.22 -37.53 16.22
C GLY A 97 -4.31 -36.49 17.33
N GLN A 98 -4.82 -36.89 18.50
CA GLN A 98 -4.98 -35.99 19.64
C GLN A 98 -3.64 -35.78 20.36
N GLU A 99 -3.31 -34.52 20.67
CA GLU A 99 -2.10 -34.11 21.41
C GLU A 99 -0.81 -34.63 20.77
N GLN A 100 -0.73 -34.49 19.43
CA GLN A 100 0.43 -34.91 18.67
C GLN A 100 1.41 -33.77 18.47
N THR A 101 2.70 -34.10 18.60
CA THR A 101 3.81 -33.21 18.24
C THR A 101 4.34 -33.63 16.87
N VAL A 102 4.39 -32.68 15.94
CA VAL A 102 4.89 -32.90 14.58
C VAL A 102 6.02 -31.93 14.30
N GLU A 103 7.16 -32.47 13.92
CA GLU A 103 8.37 -31.73 13.57
C GLU A 103 8.58 -31.79 12.06
N PHE A 104 8.81 -30.63 11.46
CA PHE A 104 9.26 -30.48 10.08
C PHE A 104 10.69 -29.93 10.05
N THR A 105 11.54 -30.55 9.25
CA THR A 105 12.89 -30.03 8.97
C THR A 105 13.01 -29.80 7.47
N TYR A 106 13.47 -28.63 7.07
CA TYR A 106 13.66 -28.29 5.66
C TYR A 106 14.74 -27.23 5.48
N GLN A 107 15.16 -27.07 4.23
CA GLN A 107 16.25 -26.17 3.85
C GLN A 107 15.76 -25.14 2.84
N MET A 108 16.21 -23.90 2.99
CA MET A 108 15.97 -22.82 2.05
C MET A 108 17.29 -22.23 1.60
N SER A 109 17.52 -22.24 0.28
CA SER A 109 18.69 -21.60 -0.30
C SER A 109 18.53 -20.08 -0.24
N VAL A 110 19.57 -19.39 0.23
CA VAL A 110 19.64 -17.94 0.27
C VAL A 110 20.76 -17.48 -0.66
N ASP A 111 20.53 -16.41 -1.42
CA ASP A 111 21.55 -15.83 -2.27
C ASP A 111 22.54 -15.02 -1.42
N ASP A 112 23.79 -15.46 -1.33
CA ASP A 112 24.83 -14.77 -0.56
C ASP A 112 25.32 -13.45 -1.20
N SER A 113 24.94 -13.18 -2.46
CA SER A 113 25.27 -11.93 -3.13
C SER A 113 24.40 -10.74 -2.69
N GLU A 114 23.20 -10.99 -2.16
CA GLU A 114 22.29 -9.95 -1.71
C GLU A 114 22.62 -9.52 -0.27
N GLU A 115 23.11 -8.29 -0.07
CA GLU A 115 23.44 -7.82 1.29
C GLU A 115 22.19 -7.67 2.18
N PHE A 116 21.06 -7.26 1.58
CA PHE A 116 19.77 -7.06 2.23
C PHE A 116 18.76 -8.01 1.60
N LEU A 117 18.02 -8.74 2.42
CA LEU A 117 17.08 -9.75 1.95
C LEU A 117 15.86 -9.82 2.87
N THR A 118 14.70 -10.05 2.27
CA THR A 118 13.47 -10.43 2.98
C THR A 118 13.02 -11.80 2.52
N LEU A 119 12.72 -12.67 3.48
CA LEU A 119 12.04 -13.94 3.24
C LEU A 119 10.60 -13.83 3.75
N GLN A 120 9.66 -14.00 2.83
CA GLN A 120 8.23 -14.09 3.10
C GLN A 120 7.78 -15.54 2.89
N ASN A 121 6.70 -15.97 3.55
CA ASN A 121 6.14 -17.32 3.39
C ASN A 121 7.18 -18.45 3.56
N TRP A 122 8.12 -18.28 4.49
CA TRP A 122 9.25 -19.19 4.71
C TRP A 122 8.96 -20.26 5.78
N LEU A 123 7.81 -20.15 6.46
CA LEU A 123 7.28 -21.11 7.42
C LEU A 123 6.24 -22.02 6.76
N ILE A 124 6.16 -23.26 7.21
CA ILE A 124 5.05 -24.15 6.84
C ILE A 124 3.80 -23.66 7.57
N ALA A 125 2.71 -23.40 6.86
CA ALA A 125 1.43 -23.02 7.46
C ALA A 125 0.45 -24.20 7.52
N LEU A 126 -0.35 -24.27 8.59
CA LEU A 126 -1.41 -25.26 8.76
C LEU A 126 -2.78 -24.58 8.63
N LYS A 127 -3.57 -25.00 7.64
CA LYS A 127 -4.96 -24.54 7.48
C LYS A 127 -5.94 -25.66 7.79
N THR A 128 -7.06 -25.31 8.42
CA THR A 128 -8.19 -26.22 8.64
C THR A 128 -9.44 -25.67 7.94
N GLU A 129 -10.42 -26.53 7.64
CA GLU A 129 -11.67 -26.11 6.99
C GLU A 129 -12.59 -25.27 7.90
N GLN A 130 -12.35 -25.23 9.22
CA GLN A 130 -13.33 -24.74 10.19
C GLN A 130 -12.89 -23.46 10.92
N GLU A 131 -11.58 -23.19 11.08
CA GLU A 131 -11.00 -21.90 11.51
C GLU A 131 -9.46 -21.98 11.51
N GLU A 132 -8.76 -20.87 11.31
CA GLU A 132 -7.30 -20.82 11.49
C GLU A 132 -6.98 -20.76 12.99
N PRO A 133 -6.28 -21.77 13.56
CA PRO A 133 -6.01 -21.78 14.99
C PRO A 133 -5.03 -20.67 15.35
N VAL A 134 -5.35 -19.87 16.37
CA VAL A 134 -4.38 -18.92 16.92
C VAL A 134 -3.21 -19.70 17.54
N MET A 135 -2.01 -19.40 17.08
CA MET A 135 -0.76 -20.06 17.42
C MET A 135 0.12 -19.18 18.29
N ASP A 136 0.73 -19.78 19.31
CA ASP A 136 1.84 -19.16 20.01
C ASP A 136 3.14 -19.57 19.28
N VAL A 137 3.77 -18.62 18.60
CA VAL A 137 4.95 -18.85 17.75
C VAL A 137 6.21 -18.38 18.47
N PHE A 138 7.19 -19.25 18.59
CA PHE A 138 8.50 -18.95 19.20
C PHE A 138 9.60 -19.14 18.16
N LEU A 139 10.38 -18.11 17.88
CA LEU A 139 11.50 -18.17 16.94
C LEU A 139 12.82 -17.90 17.64
N SER A 140 13.79 -18.78 17.37
CA SER A 140 15.17 -18.69 17.82
C SER A 140 16.10 -18.45 16.62
N ILE A 141 16.82 -17.33 16.63
CA ILE A 141 17.78 -16.94 15.58
C ILE A 141 19.19 -16.79 16.17
N PRO A 142 20.22 -17.46 15.64
CA PRO A 142 21.59 -17.32 16.11
C PRO A 142 22.19 -15.94 15.74
N LYS A 143 22.97 -15.36 16.66
CA LYS A 143 23.61 -14.03 16.48
C LYS A 143 24.92 -14.00 15.73
N ARG A 144 25.54 -15.16 15.49
CA ARG A 144 26.95 -15.26 15.08
C ARG A 144 27.11 -15.45 13.58
N GLU A 145 26.98 -14.39 12.80
CA GLU A 145 27.24 -14.42 11.35
C GLU A 145 27.73 -13.07 10.79
N LYS A 146 28.18 -13.09 9.53
CA LYS A 146 28.45 -11.89 8.70
C LYS A 146 27.22 -10.98 8.57
N PHE A 147 26.03 -11.56 8.72
CA PHE A 147 24.75 -10.90 8.62
C PHE A 147 23.95 -11.03 9.91
N LEU A 148 23.13 -10.03 10.20
CA LEU A 148 22.15 -10.05 11.27
C LEU A 148 20.78 -10.41 10.68
N TRP A 149 20.00 -11.15 11.45
CA TRP A 149 18.69 -11.64 11.05
C TRP A 149 17.65 -11.24 12.09
N PHE A 150 16.55 -10.67 11.62
CA PHE A 150 15.45 -10.14 12.44
C PHE A 150 14.13 -10.61 11.88
N ALA A 151 13.18 -10.95 12.74
CA ALA A 151 11.83 -11.21 12.31
C ALA A 151 10.97 -9.96 12.54
N GLN A 152 10.26 -9.52 11.49
CA GLN A 152 9.31 -8.42 11.58
C GLN A 152 7.94 -8.92 12.03
N GLY A 153 7.29 -8.14 12.89
CA GLY A 153 5.94 -8.40 13.41
C GLY A 153 5.78 -7.90 14.84
N GLN A 154 4.52 -7.78 15.30
CA GLN A 154 4.19 -7.35 16.66
C GLN A 154 4.42 -8.49 17.67
N SER A 155 5.68 -8.80 17.97
CA SER A 155 5.99 -9.79 19.00
C SER A 155 5.67 -9.21 20.38
N PHE A 156 4.93 -9.93 21.22
CA PHE A 156 4.61 -9.48 22.58
C PHE A 156 5.76 -9.70 23.57
N ASN A 157 6.81 -10.43 23.17
CA ASN A 157 8.00 -10.64 23.99
C ASN A 157 9.24 -10.79 23.11
N LYS A 158 10.29 -10.05 23.44
CA LYS A 158 11.61 -10.11 22.80
C LYS A 158 12.65 -10.31 23.89
N VAL A 159 13.42 -11.39 23.79
CA VAL A 159 14.49 -11.67 24.75
C VAL A 159 15.80 -11.72 24.01
N GLU A 160 16.63 -10.72 24.26
CA GLU A 160 17.99 -10.70 23.77
C GLU A 160 18.91 -11.48 24.71
N LYS A 161 19.51 -12.57 24.22
CA LYS A 161 20.58 -13.29 24.93
C LYS A 161 21.91 -13.11 24.21
N ASP A 162 23.01 -13.47 24.87
CA ASP A 162 24.37 -13.27 24.33
C ASP A 162 24.60 -13.88 22.94
N PHE A 163 23.85 -14.93 22.57
CA PHE A 163 24.09 -15.70 21.33
C PHE A 163 22.87 -15.91 20.44
N VAL A 164 21.67 -15.51 20.87
CA VAL A 164 20.41 -15.79 20.17
C VAL A 164 19.46 -14.60 20.30
N HIS A 165 18.78 -14.26 19.20
CA HIS A 165 17.57 -13.42 19.21
C HIS A 165 16.35 -14.34 19.34
N PHE A 166 15.54 -14.09 20.38
CA PHE A 166 14.31 -14.82 20.61
C PHE A 166 13.11 -13.93 20.41
N TYR A 167 12.18 -14.38 19.57
CA TYR A 167 10.93 -13.70 19.27
C TYR A 167 9.75 -14.58 19.66
N ALA A 168 8.69 -13.96 20.18
CA ALA A 168 7.43 -14.64 20.47
C ALA A 168 6.22 -13.86 19.93
N TRP A 169 5.39 -14.50 19.12
CA TRP A 169 4.15 -13.94 18.58
C TRP A 169 2.95 -14.78 18.92
N LYS A 170 1.78 -14.15 18.79
CA LYS A 170 0.49 -14.83 18.87
C LYS A 170 -0.27 -14.54 17.58
N GLU A 171 -0.19 -15.46 16.63
CA GLU A 171 -0.64 -15.23 15.25
C GLU A 171 -1.65 -16.29 14.81
N ALA A 172 -2.65 -15.85 14.06
CA ALA A 172 -3.51 -16.79 13.31
C ALA A 172 -2.83 -17.20 11.98
N ASP A 173 -2.11 -16.26 11.35
CA ASP A 173 -1.40 -16.50 10.10
C ASP A 173 0.13 -16.36 10.27
N ILE A 174 0.81 -17.50 10.31
CA ILE A 174 2.27 -17.56 10.39
C ILE A 174 2.98 -17.30 9.06
N GLY A 175 2.24 -17.26 7.94
CA GLY A 175 2.77 -16.87 6.63
C GLY A 175 3.20 -15.41 6.59
N GLY A 176 2.55 -14.56 7.39
CA GLY A 176 2.82 -13.12 7.50
C GLY A 176 4.14 -12.75 8.22
N ILE A 177 4.81 -13.70 8.88
CA ILE A 177 6.07 -13.43 9.59
C ILE A 177 7.21 -13.27 8.56
N LYS A 178 7.67 -12.03 8.35
CA LYS A 178 8.79 -11.74 7.45
C LYS A 178 10.12 -11.89 8.18
N LEU A 179 11.08 -12.57 7.56
CA LEU A 179 12.45 -12.70 8.06
C LEU A 179 13.38 -11.79 7.25
N VAL A 180 14.03 -10.85 7.92
CA VAL A 180 14.85 -9.78 7.35
C VAL A 180 16.33 -10.06 7.64
N ARG A 181 17.17 -10.03 6.61
CA ARG A 181 18.63 -10.09 6.69
C ARG A 181 19.24 -8.72 6.40
N VAL A 182 20.19 -8.31 7.22
CA VAL A 182 21.01 -7.10 7.00
C VAL A 182 22.49 -7.38 7.28
N PRO A 183 23.43 -6.64 6.67
CA PRO A 183 24.86 -6.75 6.99
C PRO A 183 25.17 -6.41 8.44
N ASN A 184 26.09 -7.16 9.08
CA ASN A 184 26.56 -6.88 10.43
C ASN A 184 27.58 -5.71 10.47
N ARG A 185 27.16 -4.54 9.99
CA ARG A 185 27.96 -3.29 9.95
C ARG A 185 27.22 -2.07 10.48
N PHE A 186 25.96 -2.23 10.88
CA PHE A 186 25.11 -1.16 11.41
C PHE A 186 25.19 -1.16 12.94
N PRO A 187 26.00 -0.28 13.56
CA PRO A 187 26.20 -0.26 15.01
C PRO A 187 24.97 0.23 15.79
N TYR A 188 24.00 0.86 15.13
CA TYR A 188 22.78 1.37 15.76
C TYR A 188 21.57 0.62 15.22
N LEU A 189 20.82 0.01 16.15
CA LEU A 189 19.55 -0.65 15.91
C LEU A 189 18.49 0.01 16.77
N TYR A 190 17.37 0.34 16.15
CA TYR A 190 16.12 0.55 16.86
C TYR A 190 15.10 -0.48 16.45
N GLU A 191 14.39 -0.99 17.45
CA GLU A 191 13.36 -1.99 17.30
C GLU A 191 12.11 -1.52 18.05
N GLY A 192 11.08 -1.19 17.29
CA GLY A 192 9.78 -0.77 17.79
C GLY A 192 8.66 -1.67 17.28
N ASP A 193 7.42 -1.33 17.62
CA ASP A 193 6.23 -2.03 17.11
C ASP A 193 6.09 -1.75 15.61
N ASN A 194 6.22 -2.80 14.78
CA ASN A 194 6.25 -2.73 13.32
C ASN A 194 7.38 -1.87 12.72
N LEU A 195 8.42 -1.54 13.49
CA LEU A 195 9.57 -0.75 13.03
C LEU A 195 10.90 -1.44 13.32
N LEU A 196 11.73 -1.56 12.29
CA LEU A 196 13.17 -1.78 12.46
C LEU A 196 13.91 -0.62 11.83
N VAL A 197 14.93 -0.08 12.51
CA VAL A 197 15.82 0.93 11.93
C VAL A 197 17.26 0.52 12.14
N PHE A 198 17.98 0.34 11.04
CA PHE A 198 19.41 0.11 11.00
C PHE A 198 20.13 1.38 10.58
N SER A 199 21.16 1.78 11.32
CA SER A 199 21.90 2.99 11.00
C SER A 199 23.41 2.84 11.19
N ILE A 200 24.17 3.46 10.28
CA ILE A 200 25.63 3.60 10.39
C ILE A 200 26.06 4.75 11.32
N ARG A 201 25.13 5.62 11.74
CA ARG A 201 25.38 6.79 12.60
C ARG A 201 24.37 6.86 13.74
N ASP A 202 24.77 7.47 14.85
CA ASP A 202 23.83 7.75 15.94
C ASP A 202 22.73 8.69 15.44
N PHE A 203 21.49 8.45 15.88
CA PHE A 203 20.32 9.20 15.44
C PHE A 203 19.27 9.27 16.56
N ASP A 204 18.63 10.43 16.72
CA ASP A 204 17.52 10.57 17.67
C ASP A 204 16.20 10.17 17.01
N LEU A 205 15.71 8.98 17.37
CA LEU A 205 14.41 8.48 16.93
C LEU A 205 13.23 9.32 17.38
N LYS A 206 13.38 10.16 18.41
CA LYS A 206 12.26 10.99 18.87
C LYS A 206 11.78 11.93 17.77
N ASP A 207 12.69 12.44 16.95
CA ASP A 207 12.32 13.33 15.84
C ASP A 207 11.57 12.59 14.72
N VAL A 208 11.87 11.29 14.55
CA VAL A 208 11.22 10.40 13.57
C VAL A 208 9.87 9.90 14.08
N LEU A 209 9.79 9.46 15.34
CA LEU A 209 8.62 8.79 15.95
C LEU A 209 7.58 9.72 16.57
N ASN A 210 7.96 10.92 17.00
CA ASN A 210 7.00 11.87 17.60
C ASN A 210 6.04 12.48 16.56
N GLN A 211 6.28 12.23 15.27
CA GLN A 211 5.38 12.68 14.23
C GLN A 211 4.18 11.74 14.20
N ALA A 212 2.98 12.29 14.45
CA ALA A 212 1.71 11.56 14.44
C ALA A 212 1.48 10.73 13.15
N ALA A 213 2.20 11.05 12.08
CA ALA A 213 2.24 10.29 10.83
C ALA A 213 2.72 8.84 11.02
N TYR A 214 3.73 8.57 11.86
CA TYR A 214 4.27 7.22 12.02
C TYR A 214 3.23 6.22 12.52
N LYS A 215 2.39 6.65 13.48
CA LYS A 215 1.32 5.82 14.06
C LYS A 215 0.19 5.48 13.09
N ARG A 216 0.19 6.07 11.89
CA ARG A 216 -0.83 5.83 10.86
C ARG A 216 -0.43 4.71 9.90
N PHE A 217 0.85 4.37 9.83
CA PHE A 217 1.34 3.27 9.02
C PHE A 217 1.09 1.95 9.76
N SER A 218 0.38 1.04 9.12
CA SER A 218 0.03 -0.27 9.68
C SER A 218 1.09 -1.31 9.38
N GLU A 219 1.74 -1.18 8.21
CA GLU A 219 2.61 -2.22 7.68
C GLU A 219 4.00 -2.22 8.34
N PRO A 220 4.56 -3.41 8.66
CA PRO A 220 5.91 -3.51 9.18
C PRO A 220 6.97 -2.98 8.20
N VAL A 221 7.81 -2.06 8.67
CA VAL A 221 8.84 -1.41 7.84
C VAL A 221 10.23 -1.59 8.42
N THR A 222 11.22 -1.85 7.55
CA THR A 222 12.65 -1.80 7.88
C THR A 222 13.29 -0.58 7.22
N ILE A 223 13.74 0.37 8.03
CA ILE A 223 14.49 1.53 7.55
C ILE A 223 15.98 1.21 7.62
N VAL A 224 16.70 1.48 6.53
CA VAL A 224 18.17 1.40 6.47
C VAL A 224 18.71 2.80 6.20
N PHE A 225 19.31 3.41 7.21
CA PHE A 225 19.97 4.70 7.10
C PHE A 225 21.45 4.52 6.79
N ASP A 226 21.81 4.74 5.53
CA ASP A 226 23.18 4.69 5.02
C ASP A 226 23.34 5.68 3.86
N PRO A 227 23.99 6.85 4.07
CA PRO A 227 24.24 7.84 3.03
C PRO A 227 25.04 7.32 1.82
N GLU A 228 25.73 6.19 1.94
CA GLU A 228 26.51 5.60 0.85
C GLU A 228 25.67 4.67 -0.03
N LEU A 229 24.50 4.22 0.44
CA LEU A 229 23.58 3.38 -0.33
C LEU A 229 22.67 4.24 -1.22
N PRO A 230 22.27 3.75 -2.41
CA PRO A 230 21.20 4.39 -3.18
C PRO A 230 19.89 4.36 -2.38
N GLU A 231 19.10 5.42 -2.51
CA GLU A 231 17.75 5.43 -1.95
C GLU A 231 16.89 4.46 -2.75
N LYS A 232 16.09 3.69 -2.02
CA LYS A 232 15.21 2.67 -2.58
C LYS A 232 14.09 2.42 -1.58
N VAL A 233 12.88 2.27 -2.09
CA VAL A 233 11.72 1.84 -1.33
C VAL A 233 11.20 0.56 -1.97
N ASP A 234 10.89 -0.43 -1.15
CA ASP A 234 10.13 -1.62 -1.54
C ASP A 234 9.13 -1.99 -0.44
N ASP A 235 8.45 -3.12 -0.59
CA ASP A 235 7.42 -3.65 0.32
C ASP A 235 7.95 -4.08 1.70
N THR A 236 9.26 -3.93 1.95
CA THR A 236 9.88 -4.30 3.23
C THR A 236 10.92 -3.29 3.71
N PHE A 237 11.74 -2.78 2.81
CA PHE A 237 12.86 -1.90 3.09
C PHE A 237 12.64 -0.48 2.59
N VAL A 238 13.11 0.46 3.40
CA VAL A 238 13.22 1.88 3.07
C VAL A 238 14.67 2.29 3.28
N PHE A 239 15.43 2.39 2.19
CA PHE A 239 16.81 2.86 2.19
C PHE A 239 16.81 4.39 2.07
N VAL A 240 17.36 5.07 3.07
CA VAL A 240 17.34 6.54 3.16
C VAL A 240 18.75 7.09 3.28
N LYS A 241 19.02 8.21 2.61
CA LYS A 241 20.30 8.94 2.77
C LYS A 241 20.22 10.07 3.79
N ASP A 242 19.01 10.51 4.13
CA ASP A 242 18.74 11.62 5.02
C ASP A 242 17.45 11.35 5.82
N LEU A 243 17.45 11.74 7.10
CA LEU A 243 16.32 11.56 8.02
C LEU A 243 15.49 12.84 8.15
N LYS A 244 15.48 13.70 7.11
CA LYS A 244 14.61 14.87 7.07
C LYS A 244 13.14 14.43 7.19
N PRO A 245 12.36 15.02 8.11
CA PRO A 245 10.97 14.66 8.37
C PRO A 245 10.09 14.44 7.12
N GLY A 246 9.93 15.46 6.26
CA GLY A 246 9.02 15.38 5.10
C GLY A 246 9.45 14.34 4.08
N HIS A 247 10.75 14.24 3.83
CA HIS A 247 11.31 13.25 2.93
C HIS A 247 11.08 11.82 3.45
N LEU A 248 11.40 11.58 4.72
CA LEU A 248 11.18 10.28 5.35
C LEU A 248 9.69 9.91 5.37
N GLN A 249 8.80 10.86 5.66
CA GLN A 249 7.36 10.62 5.59
C GLN A 249 6.90 10.22 4.18
N SER A 250 7.45 10.85 3.14
CA SER A 250 7.19 10.47 1.76
C SER A 250 7.63 9.02 1.50
N LEU A 251 8.84 8.64 1.89
CA LEU A 251 9.33 7.28 1.67
C LEU A 251 8.53 6.22 2.46
N LEU A 252 8.11 6.56 3.69
CA LEU A 252 7.26 5.68 4.50
C LEU A 252 5.85 5.54 3.92
N MET A 253 5.28 6.60 3.35
CA MET A 253 4.01 6.52 2.63
C MET A 253 4.15 5.69 1.36
N GLU A 254 5.23 5.85 0.60
CA GLU A 254 5.50 5.00 -0.57
C GLU A 254 5.58 3.53 -0.17
N HIS A 255 6.29 3.22 0.92
CA HIS A 255 6.35 1.87 1.49
C HIS A 255 4.97 1.34 1.89
N GLU A 256 4.19 2.11 2.65
CA GLU A 256 2.83 1.70 3.05
C GLU A 256 1.95 1.40 1.83
N LEU A 257 2.04 2.20 0.76
CA LEU A 257 1.29 1.95 -0.48
C LEU A 257 1.78 0.69 -1.22
N LEU A 258 3.09 0.42 -1.22
CA LEU A 258 3.65 -0.79 -1.84
C LEU A 258 3.30 -2.05 -1.06
N SER A 259 3.31 -1.96 0.27
CA SER A 259 3.07 -3.08 1.18
C SER A 259 1.58 -3.41 1.32
N ALA A 260 0.70 -2.39 1.35
CA ALA A 260 -0.71 -2.58 1.70
C ALA A 260 -1.61 -2.94 0.51
N PHE A 261 -1.13 -2.84 -0.74
CA PHE A 261 -1.95 -3.09 -1.93
C PHE A 261 -1.36 -4.21 -2.81
N PRO A 262 -2.19 -5.19 -3.24
CA PRO A 262 -1.77 -6.22 -4.19
C PRO A 262 -1.23 -5.63 -5.49
N SER A 263 -0.20 -6.27 -6.04
CA SER A 263 0.43 -5.92 -7.33
C SER A 263 1.03 -4.50 -7.40
N ALA A 264 1.17 -3.80 -6.27
CA ALA A 264 1.75 -2.47 -6.22
C ALA A 264 3.20 -2.41 -6.76
N ASN A 265 3.91 -3.55 -6.77
CA ASN A 265 5.24 -3.66 -7.37
C ASN A 265 5.25 -3.38 -8.88
N ASP A 266 4.19 -3.72 -9.62
CA ASP A 266 4.09 -3.43 -11.06
C ASP A 266 3.79 -1.94 -11.29
N ASP A 267 3.11 -1.31 -10.34
CA ASP A 267 2.69 0.09 -10.35
C ASP A 267 3.50 0.96 -9.37
N GLY A 268 4.76 0.61 -9.09
CA GLY A 268 5.54 1.28 -8.03
C GLY A 268 5.71 2.78 -8.23
N TRP A 269 5.68 3.24 -9.49
CA TRP A 269 5.67 4.66 -9.83
C TRP A 269 4.44 5.41 -9.28
N ILE A 270 3.29 4.76 -9.13
CA ILE A 270 2.06 5.34 -8.55
C ILE A 270 2.25 5.60 -7.06
N ALA A 271 2.85 4.64 -6.34
CA ALA A 271 3.17 4.81 -4.92
C ALA A 271 4.10 6.01 -4.74
N SER A 272 5.16 6.09 -5.55
CA SER A 272 6.14 7.17 -5.50
C SER A 272 5.54 8.54 -5.84
N VAL A 273 4.78 8.65 -6.94
CA VAL A 273 4.09 9.91 -7.33
C VAL A 273 3.12 10.36 -6.25
N THR A 274 2.30 9.44 -5.74
CA THR A 274 1.29 9.74 -4.72
C THR A 274 1.93 10.26 -3.44
N ALA A 275 2.92 9.53 -2.91
CA ALA A 275 3.62 9.90 -1.69
C ALA A 275 4.34 11.25 -1.86
N ALA A 276 5.10 11.41 -2.95
CA ALA A 276 5.81 12.64 -3.20
C ALA A 276 4.87 13.84 -3.39
N ALA A 277 3.73 13.66 -4.05
CA ALA A 277 2.72 14.71 -4.20
C ALA A 277 2.20 15.22 -2.85
N ILE A 278 1.81 14.29 -1.95
CA ILE A 278 1.30 14.58 -0.60
C ILE A 278 2.35 15.30 0.27
N PHE A 279 3.59 14.79 0.27
CA PHE A 279 4.65 15.27 1.18
C PHE A 279 5.55 16.36 0.58
N LYS A 280 5.17 16.94 -0.55
CA LYS A 280 5.88 18.06 -1.19
C LYS A 280 7.30 17.71 -1.69
N GLU A 281 7.60 16.44 -1.91
CA GLU A 281 8.88 15.95 -2.42
C GLU A 281 8.97 16.01 -3.95
N GLN A 282 10.15 15.83 -4.53
CA GLN A 282 10.32 15.80 -5.99
C GLN A 282 10.32 14.36 -6.50
N GLY A 283 9.70 14.13 -7.66
CA GLY A 283 9.83 12.87 -8.38
C GLY A 283 11.27 12.64 -8.85
N GLN A 284 11.64 11.38 -9.05
CA GLN A 284 12.96 10.97 -9.51
C GLN A 284 13.07 11.14 -11.03
N THR A 285 12.00 10.78 -11.75
CA THR A 285 11.95 10.85 -13.21
C THR A 285 11.29 12.13 -13.73
N ALA A 286 11.54 12.48 -15.00
CA ALA A 286 10.86 13.61 -15.64
C ALA A 286 9.34 13.41 -15.75
N PHE A 287 8.91 12.16 -15.89
CA PHE A 287 7.50 11.77 -15.90
C PHE A 287 6.86 12.01 -14.53
N GLU A 288 7.44 11.47 -13.46
CA GLU A 288 6.95 11.67 -12.08
C GLU A 288 6.90 13.14 -11.70
N LYS A 289 7.95 13.92 -12.01
CA LYS A 289 7.97 15.37 -11.73
C LYS A 289 6.78 16.09 -12.35
N LYS A 290 6.39 15.73 -13.58
CA LYS A 290 5.22 16.30 -14.24
C LYS A 290 3.92 15.84 -13.59
N MET A 291 3.79 14.54 -13.28
CA MET A 291 2.61 14.00 -12.59
C MET A 291 2.38 14.68 -11.24
N ILE A 292 3.44 14.82 -10.44
CA ILE A 292 3.42 15.47 -9.13
C ILE A 292 3.01 16.95 -9.26
N GLN A 293 3.54 17.64 -10.27
CA GLN A 293 3.20 19.03 -10.52
C GLN A 293 1.71 19.19 -10.88
N GLU A 294 1.19 18.36 -11.78
CA GLU A 294 -0.23 18.34 -12.17
C GLU A 294 -1.15 18.14 -10.95
N LEU A 295 -0.80 17.21 -10.05
CA LEU A 295 -1.56 16.97 -8.82
C LEU A 295 -1.55 18.19 -7.89
N ARG A 296 -0.38 18.82 -7.70
CA ARG A 296 -0.24 20.00 -6.83
C ARG A 296 -0.94 21.24 -7.37
N ASP A 297 -0.98 21.40 -8.69
CA ASP A 297 -1.67 22.52 -9.32
C ASP A 297 -3.19 22.33 -9.32
N SER A 298 -3.65 21.09 -9.17
CA SER A 298 -5.07 20.71 -9.29
C SER A 298 -5.79 20.44 -7.98
N LEU A 299 -5.03 20.14 -6.92
CA LEU A 299 -5.55 19.86 -5.58
C LEU A 299 -5.16 20.96 -4.60
N THR A 300 -6.09 21.40 -3.77
CA THR A 300 -5.75 22.24 -2.61
C THR A 300 -5.04 21.43 -1.53
N GLU A 301 -4.43 22.11 -0.55
CA GLU A 301 -3.83 21.45 0.60
C GLU A 301 -4.85 20.63 1.40
N GLU A 302 -6.09 21.13 1.52
CA GLU A 302 -7.18 20.42 2.18
C GLU A 302 -7.62 19.19 1.38
N GLU A 303 -7.66 19.29 0.04
CA GLU A 303 -7.95 18.16 -0.85
C GLU A 303 -6.85 17.09 -0.78
N MET A 304 -5.57 17.50 -0.77
CA MET A 304 -4.42 16.59 -0.58
C MET A 304 -4.49 15.86 0.76
N GLN A 305 -4.79 16.59 1.84
CA GLN A 305 -4.93 15.99 3.17
C GLN A 305 -6.11 15.01 3.22
N ALA A 306 -7.26 15.40 2.66
CA ALA A 306 -8.43 14.52 2.58
C ALA A 306 -8.15 13.26 1.75
N TRP A 307 -7.40 13.40 0.65
CA TRP A 307 -7.00 12.29 -0.18
C TRP A 307 -6.10 11.31 0.59
N MET A 308 -5.09 11.81 1.30
CA MET A 308 -4.24 10.99 2.17
C MET A 308 -5.05 10.22 3.22
N GLU A 309 -6.02 10.88 3.89
CA GLU A 309 -6.87 10.22 4.89
C GLU A 309 -7.76 9.13 4.30
N LEU A 310 -8.23 9.29 3.06
CA LEU A 310 -9.00 8.28 2.35
C LEU A 310 -8.13 7.11 1.91
N LEU A 311 -6.88 7.35 1.47
CA LEU A 311 -5.92 6.30 1.10
C LEU A 311 -5.60 5.37 2.26
N PHE A 312 -5.42 5.90 3.48
CA PHE A 312 -5.21 5.08 4.68
C PHE A 312 -6.40 4.19 5.05
N ARG A 313 -7.60 4.48 4.53
CA ARG A 313 -8.84 3.74 4.79
C ARG A 313 -9.34 2.98 3.57
N ALA A 314 -8.62 3.05 2.46
CA ALA A 314 -9.00 2.36 1.24
C ALA A 314 -8.99 0.86 1.47
N ASP A 315 -9.91 0.16 0.78
CA ASP A 315 -9.96 -1.29 0.76
C ASP A 315 -8.62 -1.84 0.25
N ARG A 316 -8.00 -2.71 1.04
CA ARG A 316 -6.67 -3.28 0.77
C ARG A 316 -6.72 -4.46 -0.20
N ASP A 317 -7.91 -4.95 -0.55
CA ASP A 317 -8.09 -6.04 -1.52
C ASP A 317 -8.05 -5.55 -2.98
N GLN A 318 -8.17 -4.23 -3.22
CA GLN A 318 -8.15 -3.63 -4.57
C GLN A 318 -6.73 -3.30 -5.04
N SER A 319 -6.53 -3.06 -6.34
CA SER A 319 -5.22 -2.63 -6.87
C SER A 319 -4.85 -1.21 -6.39
N LEU A 320 -3.55 -0.91 -6.31
CA LEU A 320 -3.09 0.44 -5.94
C LEU A 320 -3.68 1.50 -6.88
N THR A 321 -3.67 1.26 -8.20
CA THR A 321 -4.24 2.15 -9.22
C THR A 321 -5.72 2.46 -8.96
N GLU A 322 -6.52 1.46 -8.62
CA GLU A 322 -7.94 1.66 -8.28
C GLU A 322 -8.11 2.44 -6.97
N ALA A 323 -7.29 2.16 -5.96
CA ALA A 323 -7.32 2.85 -4.69
C ALA A 323 -7.00 4.35 -4.86
N VAL A 324 -5.90 4.71 -5.54
CA VAL A 324 -5.56 6.13 -5.75
C VAL A 324 -6.58 6.84 -6.63
N THR A 325 -7.11 6.18 -7.66
CA THR A 325 -8.11 6.76 -8.58
C THR A 325 -9.46 6.97 -7.89
N SER A 326 -9.92 6.01 -7.10
CA SER A 326 -11.22 6.10 -6.43
C SER A 326 -11.20 7.15 -5.31
N THR A 327 -10.14 7.16 -4.50
CA THR A 327 -10.00 8.11 -3.38
C THR A 327 -9.87 9.56 -3.86
N ILE A 328 -9.08 9.82 -4.91
CA ILE A 328 -9.00 11.18 -5.48
C ILE A 328 -10.32 11.61 -6.14
N SER A 329 -11.04 10.68 -6.78
CA SER A 329 -12.38 10.93 -7.32
C SER A 329 -13.38 11.30 -6.22
N GLN A 330 -13.28 10.63 -5.06
CA GLN A 330 -14.11 10.95 -3.90
C GLN A 330 -13.83 12.35 -3.35
N VAL A 331 -12.56 12.78 -3.30
CA VAL A 331 -12.19 14.15 -2.90
C VAL A 331 -12.78 15.19 -3.86
N LYS A 332 -12.71 14.95 -5.18
CA LYS A 332 -13.29 15.87 -6.18
C LYS A 332 -14.81 15.76 -6.32
N GLY A 333 -15.42 14.75 -5.71
CA GLY A 333 -16.86 14.43 -5.82
C GLY A 333 -17.31 13.96 -7.21
N ASN A 334 -16.36 13.64 -8.10
CA ASN A 334 -16.59 13.28 -9.50
C ASN A 334 -15.44 12.39 -9.97
N ARG A 335 -15.62 11.66 -11.08
CA ARG A 335 -14.60 10.74 -11.59
C ARG A 335 -13.34 11.48 -12.06
N VAL A 336 -12.18 11.01 -11.64
CA VAL A 336 -10.84 11.52 -12.01
C VAL A 336 -10.01 10.37 -12.57
N PRO A 337 -9.79 10.28 -13.89
CA PRO A 337 -9.10 9.14 -14.50
C PRO A 337 -7.56 9.27 -14.52
N PHE A 338 -6.98 10.23 -13.77
CA PHE A 338 -5.58 10.67 -13.90
C PHE A 338 -4.54 9.55 -13.84
N PHE A 339 -4.62 8.65 -12.85
CA PHE A 339 -3.72 7.50 -12.73
C PHE A 339 -4.06 6.35 -13.68
N GLN A 340 -5.26 6.32 -14.26
CA GLN A 340 -5.68 5.30 -15.22
C GLN A 340 -5.18 5.58 -16.65
N VAL A 341 -5.01 6.88 -17.00
CA VAL A 341 -4.67 7.29 -18.37
C VAL A 341 -3.19 7.60 -18.55
N ASN A 342 -2.43 7.75 -17.46
CA ASN A 342 -1.01 8.07 -17.48
C ASN A 342 -0.16 6.83 -17.25
N HIS A 343 0.91 6.67 -18.02
CA HIS A 343 1.88 5.58 -17.85
C HIS A 343 3.31 6.07 -18.15
N PRO A 344 4.36 5.59 -17.46
CA PRO A 344 5.75 6.01 -17.69
C PRO A 344 6.25 5.82 -19.13
N ASP A 345 5.69 4.87 -19.87
CA ASP A 345 6.03 4.61 -21.28
C ASP A 345 5.44 5.63 -22.26
N GLN A 346 4.59 6.54 -21.79
CA GLN A 346 3.99 7.58 -22.62
C GLN A 346 4.94 8.79 -22.75
N PRO A 347 5.00 9.43 -23.93
CA PRO A 347 5.90 10.57 -24.17
C PRO A 347 5.52 11.83 -23.37
N THR A 348 4.27 11.92 -22.94
CA THR A 348 3.70 13.10 -22.26
C THR A 348 2.73 12.66 -21.16
N VAL A 349 2.69 13.44 -20.08
CA VAL A 349 1.67 13.31 -19.04
C VAL A 349 0.38 13.93 -19.55
N ASN A 350 -0.71 13.16 -19.49
CA ASN A 350 -2.07 13.65 -19.67
C ASN A 350 -2.44 14.49 -18.44
N PRO A 351 -3.01 15.69 -18.65
CA PRO A 351 -3.27 16.63 -17.57
C PRO A 351 -4.32 16.11 -16.59
N PHE A 352 -4.36 16.70 -15.40
CA PHE A 352 -5.40 16.40 -14.42
C PHE A 352 -6.74 17.02 -14.83
N TYR A 353 -7.78 16.20 -14.99
CA TYR A 353 -9.14 16.66 -15.26
C TYR A 353 -10.19 15.82 -14.52
N VAL A 354 -11.37 16.40 -14.37
CA VAL A 354 -12.52 15.79 -13.71
C VAL A 354 -13.61 15.54 -14.74
N ILE A 355 -14.23 14.36 -14.75
CA ILE A 355 -15.37 14.03 -15.60
C ILE A 355 -16.65 14.45 -14.89
N SER A 356 -17.46 15.30 -15.54
CA SER A 356 -18.73 15.77 -14.99
C SER A 356 -19.82 14.73 -15.20
N GLU A 357 -20.43 14.27 -14.10
CA GLU A 357 -21.52 13.29 -14.16
C GLU A 357 -22.91 13.90 -14.38
N GLN A 358 -22.99 15.23 -14.56
CA GLN A 358 -24.25 15.96 -14.66
C GLN A 358 -25.03 15.57 -15.93
N ASN A 359 -26.35 15.50 -15.80
CA ASN A 359 -27.24 15.23 -16.93
C ASN A 359 -27.45 16.51 -17.75
N LEU A 360 -27.38 16.41 -19.07
CA LEU A 360 -27.53 17.54 -19.98
C LEU A 360 -28.94 17.58 -20.56
N TYR A 361 -29.55 18.76 -20.50
CA TYR A 361 -30.86 19.05 -21.06
C TYR A 361 -30.72 20.13 -22.13
N VAL A 362 -31.31 19.93 -23.30
CA VAL A 362 -31.38 20.93 -24.37
C VAL A 362 -32.82 21.39 -24.49
N ASN A 363 -33.06 22.68 -24.31
CA ASN A 363 -34.41 23.28 -24.36
C ASN A 363 -35.45 22.55 -23.48
N GLY A 364 -35.00 21.98 -22.35
CA GLY A 364 -35.84 21.24 -21.40
C GLY A 364 -35.88 19.72 -21.59
N GLU A 365 -35.33 19.18 -22.68
CA GLU A 365 -35.32 17.75 -22.97
C GLU A 365 -34.01 17.07 -22.57
N LEU A 366 -34.10 15.99 -21.78
CA LEU A 366 -32.95 15.19 -21.36
C LEU A 366 -32.29 14.54 -22.57
N GLN A 367 -30.99 14.78 -22.73
CA GLN A 367 -30.19 14.17 -23.79
C GLN A 367 -29.56 12.86 -23.31
N GLN A 368 -29.62 11.83 -24.14
CA GLN A 368 -28.89 10.58 -23.94
C GLN A 368 -27.52 10.73 -24.60
N LEU A 369 -26.48 10.92 -23.78
CA LEU A 369 -25.13 11.18 -24.25
C LEU A 369 -24.26 9.94 -24.11
N ASP A 370 -23.49 9.63 -25.15
CA ASP A 370 -22.36 8.67 -25.12
C ASP A 370 -21.05 9.33 -24.64
N TRP A 371 -21.12 10.59 -24.24
CA TRP A 371 -20.00 11.39 -23.77
C TRP A 371 -20.36 12.19 -22.51
N LYS A 372 -19.33 12.63 -21.78
CA LYS A 372 -19.46 13.47 -20.59
C LYS A 372 -18.61 14.74 -20.74
N PRO A 373 -19.08 15.91 -20.25
CA PRO A 373 -18.23 17.09 -20.14
C PRO A 373 -17.05 16.81 -19.19
N ILE A 374 -15.95 17.53 -19.39
CA ILE A 374 -14.81 17.51 -18.46
C ILE A 374 -14.64 18.87 -17.81
N ILE A 375 -13.99 18.92 -16.66
CA ILE A 375 -13.57 20.15 -15.98
C ILE A 375 -12.06 20.12 -15.90
N TYR A 376 -11.42 21.12 -16.51
CA TYR A 376 -9.98 21.31 -16.57
C TYR A 376 -9.64 22.76 -16.23
N HIS A 377 -8.71 22.98 -15.30
CA HIS A 377 -8.41 24.31 -14.72
C HIS A 377 -9.66 25.15 -14.43
N LYS A 378 -10.63 24.56 -13.71
CA LYS A 378 -11.92 25.19 -13.33
C LYS A 378 -12.84 25.58 -14.50
N THR A 379 -12.46 25.27 -15.74
CA THR A 379 -13.27 25.51 -16.93
C THR A 379 -13.92 24.20 -17.36
N ARG A 380 -15.22 24.23 -17.63
CA ARG A 380 -15.94 23.09 -18.19
C ARG A 380 -15.76 23.06 -19.71
N TYR A 381 -15.50 21.87 -20.24
CA TYR A 381 -15.27 21.60 -21.64
C TYR A 381 -16.18 20.48 -22.13
N TYR A 382 -16.63 20.59 -23.37
CA TYR A 382 -17.55 19.67 -24.03
C TYR A 382 -16.88 19.08 -25.28
N PRO A 383 -16.97 17.76 -25.54
CA PRO A 383 -16.43 17.17 -26.76
C PRO A 383 -17.03 17.83 -28.01
N LEU A 384 -16.21 18.53 -28.78
CA LEU A 384 -16.67 19.42 -29.86
C LEU A 384 -17.41 18.65 -30.95
N GLY A 385 -16.88 17.50 -31.36
CA GLY A 385 -17.50 16.68 -32.41
C GLY A 385 -18.86 16.09 -32.01
N ALA A 386 -19.00 15.72 -30.73
CA ALA A 386 -20.26 15.17 -30.23
C ALA A 386 -21.31 16.27 -30.00
N LEU A 387 -20.87 17.41 -29.46
CA LEU A 387 -21.70 18.60 -29.32
C LEU A 387 -22.19 19.11 -30.69
N ALA A 388 -21.32 19.12 -31.70
CA ALA A 388 -21.68 19.57 -33.04
C ALA A 388 -22.81 18.72 -33.64
N ARG A 389 -22.77 17.39 -33.46
CA ARG A 389 -23.85 16.49 -33.89
C ARG A 389 -25.16 16.76 -33.14
N MET A 390 -25.09 16.97 -31.83
CA MET A 390 -26.25 17.24 -30.98
C MET A 390 -26.95 18.57 -31.34
N LEU A 391 -26.18 19.58 -31.74
CA LEU A 391 -26.66 20.94 -32.01
C LEU A 391 -26.83 21.25 -33.51
N ASP A 392 -26.77 20.24 -34.38
CA ASP A 392 -26.81 20.38 -35.85
C ASP A 392 -25.80 21.40 -36.41
N MET A 393 -24.60 21.43 -35.83
CA MET A 393 -23.48 22.22 -36.31
C MET A 393 -22.70 21.45 -37.37
N LYS A 394 -22.40 22.10 -38.51
CA LYS A 394 -21.50 21.51 -39.51
C LYS A 394 -20.06 21.80 -39.14
N LEU A 395 -19.34 20.78 -38.70
CA LEU A 395 -17.94 20.84 -38.30
C LEU A 395 -17.01 20.31 -39.41
N TYR A 396 -16.02 21.11 -39.78
CA TYR A 396 -14.95 20.74 -40.71
C TYR A 396 -13.60 20.89 -39.99
N ALA A 397 -12.81 19.83 -39.95
CA ALA A 397 -11.45 19.85 -39.41
C ALA A 397 -10.42 19.94 -40.54
N PHE A 398 -9.37 20.73 -40.34
CA PHE A 398 -8.20 20.69 -41.24
C PHE A 398 -7.32 19.47 -40.93
N GLU A 399 -6.45 19.10 -41.87
CA GLU A 399 -5.61 17.89 -41.77
C GLU A 399 -4.73 17.86 -40.50
N ASN A 400 -4.22 19.02 -40.06
CA ASN A 400 -3.41 19.14 -38.85
C ASN A 400 -4.22 19.08 -37.54
N ARG A 401 -5.56 19.15 -37.61
CA ARG A 401 -6.47 19.24 -36.45
C ARG A 401 -6.17 20.38 -35.48
N GLU A 402 -5.46 21.41 -35.92
CA GLU A 402 -5.21 22.63 -35.12
C GLU A 402 -6.24 23.73 -35.42
N GLU A 403 -7.03 23.54 -36.49
CA GLU A 403 -8.04 24.48 -36.95
C GLU A 403 -9.36 23.76 -37.25
N PHE A 404 -10.47 24.42 -36.90
CA PHE A 404 -11.82 23.93 -37.14
C PHE A 404 -12.70 25.03 -37.72
N VAL A 405 -13.49 24.69 -38.74
CA VAL A 405 -14.56 25.55 -39.27
C VAL A 405 -15.91 24.99 -38.83
N ILE A 406 -16.73 25.82 -38.22
CA ILE A 406 -18.06 25.47 -37.75
C ILE A 406 -19.08 26.36 -38.44
N GLN A 407 -20.07 25.78 -39.11
CA GLN A 407 -21.24 26.50 -39.58
C GLN A 407 -22.40 26.26 -38.63
N TYR A 408 -22.97 27.33 -38.09
CA TYR A 408 -24.05 27.29 -37.13
C TYR A 408 -24.93 28.53 -37.23
N GLN A 409 -26.26 28.35 -37.29
CA GLN A 409 -27.27 29.42 -37.38
C GLN A 409 -26.91 30.52 -38.40
N GLY A 410 -26.50 30.12 -39.61
CA GLY A 410 -26.17 31.05 -40.70
C GLY A 410 -24.80 31.76 -40.58
N ASN A 411 -24.03 31.51 -39.52
CA ASN A 411 -22.69 32.07 -39.34
C ASN A 411 -21.61 31.02 -39.60
N SER A 412 -20.44 31.47 -40.02
CA SER A 412 -19.22 30.66 -40.16
C SER A 412 -18.19 31.07 -39.12
N TYR A 413 -17.72 30.11 -38.34
CA TYR A 413 -16.74 30.29 -37.28
C TYR A 413 -15.46 29.53 -37.62
N ARG A 414 -14.29 30.14 -37.44
CA ARG A 414 -13.00 29.45 -37.44
C ARG A 414 -12.40 29.49 -36.04
N LEU A 415 -12.17 28.32 -35.47
CA LEU A 415 -11.58 28.14 -34.14
C LEU A 415 -10.19 27.53 -34.28
N TYR A 416 -9.31 27.85 -33.34
CA TYR A 416 -7.95 27.37 -33.28
C TYR A 416 -7.72 26.66 -31.95
N VAL A 417 -7.05 25.51 -31.98
CA VAL A 417 -6.66 24.78 -30.77
C VAL A 417 -5.72 25.62 -29.93
N ASN A 418 -5.93 25.63 -28.61
CA ASN A 418 -5.12 26.32 -27.62
C ASN A 418 -4.96 27.83 -27.91
N LYS A 419 -6.04 28.46 -28.41
CA LYS A 419 -6.13 29.91 -28.60
C LYS A 419 -7.42 30.48 -28.00
N GLN A 420 -7.32 31.74 -27.60
CA GLN A 420 -8.42 32.56 -27.08
C GLN A 420 -9.05 33.46 -28.15
N SER A 421 -8.70 33.26 -29.43
CA SER A 421 -9.23 34.03 -30.56
C SER A 421 -9.96 33.14 -31.56
N TYR A 422 -10.88 33.74 -32.29
CA TYR A 422 -11.67 33.08 -33.33
C TYR A 422 -12.01 34.04 -34.46
N VAL A 423 -12.35 33.49 -35.63
CA VAL A 423 -12.90 34.26 -36.75
C VAL A 423 -14.39 33.99 -36.84
N LYS A 424 -15.23 35.02 -36.95
CA LYS A 424 -16.66 34.89 -37.28
C LYS A 424 -16.95 35.71 -38.51
N ASN A 425 -17.47 35.06 -39.56
CA ASN A 425 -17.79 35.69 -40.85
C ASN A 425 -16.65 36.59 -41.37
N GLU A 426 -15.43 36.04 -41.38
CA GLU A 426 -14.19 36.71 -41.82
C GLU A 426 -13.67 37.84 -40.91
N GLU A 427 -14.34 38.15 -39.81
CA GLU A 427 -13.87 39.11 -38.81
C GLU A 427 -13.20 38.41 -37.61
N ASN A 428 -12.10 38.97 -37.12
CA ASN A 428 -11.35 38.44 -35.99
C ASN A 428 -11.91 38.93 -34.66
N PHE A 429 -12.13 38.01 -33.74
CA PHE A 429 -12.57 38.27 -32.38
C PHE A 429 -11.61 37.63 -31.38
N GLY A 430 -11.45 38.29 -30.24
CA GLY A 430 -10.76 37.76 -29.06
C GLY A 430 -11.75 37.61 -27.93
N ILE A 431 -11.59 36.55 -27.15
CA ILE A 431 -12.28 36.40 -25.89
C ILE A 431 -11.44 37.11 -24.81
N THR A 432 -12.10 37.92 -23.98
CA THR A 432 -11.45 38.65 -22.88
C THR A 432 -11.77 38.00 -21.53
N GLY A 433 -10.78 38.04 -20.62
CA GLY A 433 -10.87 37.43 -19.29
C GLY A 433 -10.08 36.12 -19.18
N ASP A 434 -9.91 35.64 -17.95
CA ASP A 434 -9.19 34.41 -17.63
C ASP A 434 -10.13 33.19 -17.72
N ILE A 435 -10.52 32.83 -18.94
CA ILE A 435 -11.57 31.83 -19.22
C ILE A 435 -11.09 30.63 -20.03
N GLY A 436 -9.77 30.40 -20.05
CA GLY A 436 -9.13 29.28 -20.72
C GLY A 436 -9.17 29.36 -22.25
N ASP A 437 -8.74 28.28 -22.91
CA ASP A 437 -8.77 28.18 -24.36
C ASP A 437 -10.19 27.94 -24.88
N ILE A 438 -10.51 28.45 -26.07
CA ILE A 438 -11.83 28.20 -26.69
C ILE A 438 -11.95 26.73 -27.06
N VAL A 439 -10.90 26.21 -27.70
CA VAL A 439 -10.78 24.82 -28.12
C VAL A 439 -9.54 24.21 -27.48
N LEU A 440 -9.72 23.08 -26.82
CA LEU A 440 -8.68 22.33 -26.14
C LEU A 440 -8.50 20.96 -26.81
N ALA A 441 -7.25 20.58 -27.08
CA ALA A 441 -6.91 19.21 -27.44
C ALA A 441 -6.44 18.45 -26.19
N LEU A 442 -7.12 17.36 -25.85
CA LEU A 442 -6.81 16.54 -24.68
C LEU A 442 -6.98 15.06 -25.04
N ASN A 443 -5.91 14.27 -24.86
CA ASN A 443 -5.85 12.84 -25.22
C ASN A 443 -6.23 12.53 -26.69
N GLY A 444 -5.94 13.46 -27.61
CA GLY A 444 -6.30 13.33 -29.04
C GLY A 444 -7.74 13.71 -29.37
N ASP A 445 -8.57 13.96 -28.35
CA ASP A 445 -9.92 14.48 -28.49
C ASP A 445 -9.94 16.01 -28.45
N ILE A 446 -10.94 16.58 -29.12
CA ILE A 446 -11.11 18.03 -29.25
C ILE A 446 -12.33 18.45 -28.45
N TYR A 447 -12.12 19.42 -27.57
CA TYR A 447 -13.15 19.96 -26.70
C TYR A 447 -13.34 21.44 -26.95
N ILE A 448 -14.53 21.95 -26.64
CA ILE A 448 -14.86 23.36 -26.62
C ILE A 448 -15.25 23.81 -25.22
N SER A 449 -14.75 24.96 -24.79
CA SER A 449 -15.01 25.49 -23.46
C SER A 449 -16.44 26.03 -23.33
N GLU A 450 -17.01 25.94 -22.13
CA GLU A 450 -18.31 26.54 -21.81
C GLU A 450 -18.35 28.06 -22.09
N PRO A 451 -17.32 28.85 -21.74
CA PRO A 451 -17.26 30.25 -22.14
C PRO A 451 -17.26 30.43 -23.67
N GLY A 452 -16.59 29.55 -24.41
CA GLY A 452 -16.65 29.51 -25.88
C GLY A 452 -18.08 29.31 -26.39
N LEU A 453 -18.83 28.35 -25.82
CA LEU A 453 -20.23 28.13 -26.18
C LEU A 453 -21.12 29.34 -25.89
N LYS A 454 -20.94 29.99 -24.74
CA LYS A 454 -21.72 31.17 -24.34
C LYS A 454 -21.39 32.40 -25.19
N GLN A 455 -20.12 32.65 -25.50
CA GLN A 455 -19.70 33.90 -26.15
C GLN A 455 -19.64 33.80 -27.67
N VAL A 456 -19.17 32.67 -28.21
CA VAL A 456 -19.01 32.46 -29.67
C VAL A 456 -20.34 32.05 -30.30
N PHE A 457 -21.02 31.08 -29.67
CA PHE A 457 -22.24 30.46 -30.21
C PHE A 457 -23.52 30.98 -29.55
N GLN A 458 -23.42 31.85 -28.55
CA GLN A 458 -24.56 32.43 -27.83
C GLN A 458 -25.49 31.39 -27.21
N ILE A 459 -24.94 30.24 -26.82
CA ILE A 459 -25.70 29.16 -26.17
C ILE A 459 -25.83 29.49 -24.68
N GLY A 460 -27.05 29.60 -24.19
CA GLY A 460 -27.32 29.78 -22.78
C GLY A 460 -27.02 28.49 -22.02
N ILE A 461 -26.14 28.52 -21.02
CA ILE A 461 -25.85 27.35 -20.18
C ILE A 461 -26.04 27.75 -18.72
N LYS A 462 -26.96 27.06 -18.04
CA LYS A 462 -27.24 27.20 -16.61
C LYS A 462 -27.05 25.88 -15.90
N GLU A 463 -26.49 25.94 -14.69
CA GLU A 463 -26.33 24.79 -13.82
C GLU A 463 -27.39 24.81 -12.72
N SER A 464 -28.02 23.66 -12.46
CA SER A 464 -29.03 23.51 -11.40
C SER A 464 -29.11 22.06 -10.94
N GLU A 465 -28.89 21.80 -9.65
CA GLU A 465 -29.12 20.49 -8.98
C GLU A 465 -28.68 19.26 -9.79
N GLY A 466 -27.40 19.21 -10.19
CA GLY A 466 -26.86 18.07 -10.95
C GLY A 466 -27.24 18.06 -12.44
N ARG A 467 -27.79 19.14 -12.96
CA ARG A 467 -28.20 19.29 -14.37
C ARG A 467 -27.48 20.46 -15.04
N LEU A 468 -27.18 20.25 -16.31
CA LEU A 468 -26.74 21.29 -17.25
C LEU A 468 -27.88 21.61 -18.19
N LEU A 469 -28.35 22.85 -18.16
CA LEU A 469 -29.48 23.34 -18.95
C LEU A 469 -28.96 24.20 -20.09
N PHE A 470 -29.02 23.66 -21.31
CA PHE A 470 -28.70 24.34 -22.55
C PHE A 470 -29.96 25.00 -23.10
N THR A 471 -29.85 26.28 -23.44
CA THR A 471 -30.91 27.06 -24.10
C THR A 471 -30.36 27.57 -25.42
N ILE A 472 -30.97 27.11 -26.49
CA ILE A 472 -30.63 27.52 -27.86
C ILE A 472 -31.70 28.51 -28.29
N SER A 473 -31.30 29.74 -28.59
CA SER A 473 -32.19 30.75 -29.13
C SER A 473 -32.39 30.47 -30.62
N ASP A 474 -33.63 30.29 -31.05
CA ASP A 474 -33.97 30.35 -32.47
C ASP A 474 -33.95 31.82 -32.90
N ASN A 475 -33.13 32.15 -33.90
CA ASN A 475 -33.14 33.46 -34.55
C ASN A 475 -34.23 33.51 -35.63
#